data_AF-A0A9E2YW52-F1
#
_entry.id   AF-A0A9E2YW52-F1
#
_cell.length_a   1.000
_cell.length_b   1.000
_cell.length_c   1.000
_cell.angle_alpha   90.00
_cell.angle_beta   90.00
_cell.angle_gamma   90.00
#
_symmetry.space_group_name_H-M   'P 1'
#
loop_
_entity.id
_entity.type
_entity.pdbx_description
1 polymer ?
#
loop_
_entity_poly.entity_id
_entity_poly.type
_entity_poly.pdbx_seq_one_letter_code
_entity_poly.pdbx_strand_id
1 'polypeptide(L)'
;MSRRLPSPLPREFFLRKPQLVARHLLGKILVRKQGPHLLTGHIVETEAYLGMNDLAAHSSAGRTARNEVIFGPPGHAYVYFTYGMYYCMNVSCEPEGSAGCVLLRAIEPLSG
;
A
#
# COMPACT_ATOMS: atom_id res chain seq x y z
N MET A 1 4.53 5.63 -30.32
CA MET A 1 4.62 4.22 -29.84
C MET A 1 3.65 4.06 -28.68
N SER A 2 2.69 3.13 -28.77
CA SER A 2 1.73 2.87 -27.68
C SER A 2 2.47 2.18 -26.52
N ARG A 3 2.73 2.91 -25.43
CA ARG A 3 3.29 2.31 -24.20
C ARG A 3 2.21 1.42 -23.58
N ARG A 4 2.39 0.11 -23.66
CA ARG A 4 1.52 -0.86 -22.99
C ARG A 4 1.60 -0.61 -21.48
N LEU A 5 0.45 -0.39 -20.83
CA LEU A 5 0.38 -0.27 -19.38
C LEU A 5 0.93 -1.54 -18.73
N PRO A 6 1.76 -1.44 -17.68
CA PRO A 6 2.18 -2.61 -16.92
C PRO A 6 0.95 -3.26 -16.28
N SER A 7 0.95 -4.60 -16.22
CA SER A 7 -0.12 -5.33 -15.53
C SER A 7 -0.04 -5.05 -14.02
N PRO A 8 -1.18 -4.84 -13.34
CA PRO A 8 -1.22 -4.76 -11.89
C PRO A 8 -0.58 -5.99 -11.25
N LEU A 9 0.06 -5.80 -10.09
CA LEU A 9 0.56 -6.92 -9.31
C LEU A 9 -0.61 -7.83 -8.87
N PRO A 10 -0.45 -9.16 -8.91
CA PRO A 10 -1.50 -10.10 -8.54
C PRO A 10 -1.75 -10.07 -7.02
N ARG A 11 -2.93 -10.51 -6.55
CA ARG A 11 -3.29 -10.46 -5.12
C ARG A 11 -2.36 -11.28 -4.24
N GLU A 12 -1.85 -12.39 -4.78
CA GLU A 12 -0.88 -13.30 -4.20
C GLU A 12 0.45 -12.59 -3.87
N PHE A 13 0.78 -11.50 -4.57
CA PHE A 13 1.93 -10.67 -4.21
C PHE A 13 1.76 -10.06 -2.81
N PHE A 14 0.55 -9.68 -2.44
CA PHE A 14 0.24 -9.03 -1.17
C PHE A 14 -0.17 -10.01 -0.07
N LEU A 15 -0.54 -11.26 -0.41
CA LEU A 15 -0.84 -12.36 0.52
C LEU A 15 0.45 -12.90 1.18
N ARG A 16 1.22 -12.02 1.83
CA ARG A 16 2.50 -12.31 2.46
C ARG A 16 2.73 -11.37 3.64
N LYS A 17 3.74 -11.67 4.44
CA LYS A 17 4.18 -10.82 5.56
C LYS A 17 4.52 -9.39 5.11
N PRO A 18 4.09 -8.34 5.84
CA PRO A 18 4.34 -6.93 5.48
C PRO A 18 5.81 -6.61 5.19
N GLN A 19 6.77 -7.20 5.91
CA GLN A 19 8.19 -6.95 5.69
C GLN A 19 8.66 -7.44 4.31
N LEU A 20 8.11 -8.57 3.84
CA LEU A 20 8.42 -9.10 2.51
C LEU A 20 7.78 -8.26 1.42
N VAL A 21 6.52 -7.86 1.63
CA VAL A 21 5.79 -7.01 0.68
C VAL A 21 6.49 -5.66 0.54
N ALA A 22 6.86 -5.01 1.64
CA ALA A 22 7.56 -3.72 1.64
C ALA A 22 8.85 -3.76 0.82
N ARG A 23 9.73 -4.72 1.10
CA ARG A 23 11.00 -4.89 0.36
C ARG A 23 10.76 -5.16 -1.12
N HIS A 24 9.77 -5.98 -1.46
CA HIS A 24 9.49 -6.33 -2.86
C HIS A 24 8.70 -5.25 -3.62
N LEU A 25 8.11 -4.28 -2.92
CA LEU A 25 7.48 -3.12 -3.54
C LEU A 25 8.52 -2.10 -4.03
N LEU A 26 9.71 -2.07 -3.42
CA LEU A 26 10.80 -1.20 -3.90
C LEU A 26 11.13 -1.49 -5.37
N GLY A 27 11.24 -0.43 -6.17
CA GLY A 27 11.45 -0.46 -7.61
C GLY A 27 10.20 -0.79 -8.45
N LYS A 28 9.08 -1.21 -7.83
CA LYS A 28 7.80 -1.35 -8.57
C LYS A 28 7.23 0.02 -8.93
N ILE A 29 6.40 0.06 -9.96
CA ILE A 29 5.82 1.30 -10.46
C ILE A 29 4.42 1.48 -9.87
N LEU A 30 4.21 2.58 -9.16
CA LEU A 30 2.88 3.05 -8.83
C LEU A 30 2.29 3.75 -10.05
N VAL A 31 1.12 3.32 -10.51
CA VAL A 31 0.43 3.89 -11.66
C VAL A 31 -0.91 4.46 -11.23
N ARG A 32 -1.12 5.76 -11.48
CA ARG A 32 -2.40 6.44 -11.28
C ARG A 32 -2.94 6.91 -12.62
N LYS A 33 -4.10 6.36 -13.00
CA LYS A 33 -4.86 6.86 -14.14
C LYS A 33 -5.76 8.01 -13.70
N GLN A 34 -5.61 9.17 -14.35
CA GLN A 34 -6.41 10.36 -14.11
C GLN A 34 -6.97 10.86 -15.45
N GLY A 35 -8.17 10.40 -15.79
CA GLY A 35 -8.77 10.65 -17.10
C GLY A 35 -7.87 10.09 -18.23
N PRO A 36 -7.42 10.93 -19.18
CA PRO A 36 -6.48 10.51 -20.22
C PRO A 36 -5.02 10.45 -19.76
N HIS A 37 -4.70 11.03 -18.59
CA HIS A 37 -3.34 11.11 -18.08
C HIS A 37 -2.96 9.87 -17.26
N LEU A 38 -1.69 9.52 -17.34
CA LEU A 38 -1.06 8.48 -16.53
C LEU A 38 0.07 9.13 -15.74
N LEU A 39 -0.08 9.11 -14.42
CA LEU A 39 0.97 9.49 -13.49
C LEU A 39 1.67 8.21 -13.05
N THR A 40 3.00 8.19 -13.13
CA THR A 40 3.80 7.01 -12.81
C THR A 40 5.05 7.37 -12.03
N GLY A 41 5.48 6.48 -11.15
CA GLY A 41 6.75 6.62 -10.45
C GLY A 41 7.20 5.32 -9.77
N HIS A 42 8.51 5.19 -9.57
CA HIS A 42 9.08 4.07 -8.83
C HIS A 42 8.85 4.24 -7.33
N ILE A 43 8.42 3.19 -6.66
CA ILE A 43 8.38 3.15 -5.20
C ILE A 43 9.82 3.04 -4.69
N VAL A 44 10.29 4.04 -3.97
CA VAL A 44 11.67 4.12 -3.47
C VAL A 44 11.77 4.07 -1.95
N GLU A 45 10.65 4.28 -1.25
CA GLU A 45 10.60 4.15 0.21
C GLU A 45 9.26 3.55 0.65
N THR A 46 9.34 2.57 1.55
CA THR A 46 8.18 1.87 2.13
C THR A 46 8.41 1.58 3.60
N GLU A 47 7.35 1.51 4.38
CA GLU A 47 7.38 1.09 5.79
C GLU A 47 6.37 -0.02 6.03
N ALA A 48 6.77 -1.06 6.77
CA ALA A 48 5.94 -2.21 7.07
C ALA A 48 5.36 -2.10 8.48
N TYR A 49 4.04 -2.26 8.61
CA TYR A 49 3.34 -2.36 9.90
C TYR A 49 2.89 -3.79 10.13
N LEU A 50 3.30 -4.36 11.26
CA LEU A 50 3.32 -5.83 11.46
C LEU A 50 2.05 -6.39 12.11
N GLY A 51 0.98 -5.60 12.15
CA GLY A 51 -0.30 -6.00 12.73
C GLY A 51 -0.43 -5.64 14.20
N MET A 52 -1.20 -6.43 14.94
CA MET A 52 -1.67 -6.08 16.28
C MET A 52 -0.57 -5.97 17.34
N ASN A 53 0.55 -6.66 17.16
CA ASN A 53 1.68 -6.63 18.11
C ASN A 53 2.66 -5.48 17.82
N ASP A 54 2.46 -4.75 16.73
CA ASP A 54 3.26 -3.59 16.38
C ASP A 54 2.62 -2.33 16.95
N LEU A 55 3.21 -1.78 18.03
CA LEU A 55 2.67 -0.62 18.73
C LEU A 55 2.62 0.65 17.86
N ALA A 56 3.35 0.70 16.75
CA ALA A 56 3.27 1.80 15.80
C ALA A 56 2.11 1.64 14.79
N ALA A 57 1.55 0.43 14.65
CA ALA A 57 0.48 0.14 13.72
C ALA A 57 -0.88 0.58 14.27
N HIS A 58 -1.73 1.14 13.41
CA HIS A 58 -3.13 1.43 13.76
C HIS A 58 -3.93 0.20 14.22
N SER A 59 -3.51 -1.01 13.85
CA SER A 59 -4.16 -2.27 14.22
C SER A 59 -3.83 -2.72 15.65
N SER A 60 -2.82 -2.14 16.31
CA SER A 60 -2.52 -2.40 17.73
C SER A 60 -3.66 -1.97 18.67
N ALA A 61 -4.44 -0.95 18.28
CA ALA A 61 -5.66 -0.53 18.96
C ALA A 61 -6.87 -1.44 18.66
N GLY A 62 -6.67 -2.56 17.96
CA GLY A 62 -7.73 -3.45 17.50
C GLY A 62 -8.37 -3.00 16.19
N ARG A 63 -9.41 -3.75 15.78
CA ARG A 63 -10.17 -3.48 14.56
C ARG A 63 -11.20 -2.37 14.79
N THR A 64 -11.20 -1.38 13.91
CA THR A 64 -12.12 -0.24 13.90
C THR A 64 -12.64 -0.02 12.49
N ALA A 65 -13.74 0.72 12.33
CA ALA A 65 -14.25 1.09 11.00
C ALA A 65 -13.20 1.81 10.15
N ARG A 66 -12.32 2.61 10.76
CA ARG A 66 -11.25 3.33 10.06
C ARG A 66 -10.20 2.39 9.48
N ASN A 67 -9.78 1.36 10.23
CA ASN A 67 -8.66 0.50 9.85
C ASN A 67 -9.12 -0.88 9.32
N GLU A 68 -10.41 -1.08 9.08
CA GLU A 68 -10.99 -2.37 8.71
C GLU A 68 -10.37 -2.98 7.45
N VAL A 69 -9.92 -2.14 6.51
CA VAL A 69 -9.26 -2.56 5.27
C VAL A 69 -7.97 -3.34 5.55
N ILE A 70 -7.26 -3.04 6.64
CA ILE A 70 -6.03 -3.76 7.04
C ILE A 70 -6.34 -5.21 7.43
N PHE A 71 -7.56 -5.50 7.89
CA PHE A 71 -8.01 -6.84 8.27
C PHE A 71 -8.78 -7.55 7.14
N GLY A 72 -8.98 -6.89 6.00
CA GLY A 72 -9.67 -7.45 4.84
C GLY A 72 -8.73 -8.23 3.91
N PRO A 73 -9.17 -8.53 2.68
CA PRO A 73 -8.33 -9.18 1.68
C PRO A 73 -7.04 -8.39 1.36
N PRO A 74 -5.94 -9.05 0.99
CA PRO A 74 -4.67 -8.39 0.70
C PRO A 74 -4.68 -7.58 -0.60
N GLY A 75 -3.81 -6.57 -0.68
CA GLY A 75 -3.63 -5.70 -1.84
C GLY A 75 -4.66 -4.57 -1.94
N HIS A 76 -5.47 -4.34 -0.90
CA HIS A 76 -6.43 -3.23 -0.87
C HIS A 76 -5.76 -1.96 -0.37
N ALA A 77 -6.06 -0.82 -1.00
CA ALA A 77 -5.54 0.46 -0.56
C ALA A 77 -6.23 0.89 0.74
N TYR A 78 -5.44 1.12 1.78
CA TYR A 78 -5.88 1.77 3.01
C TYR A 78 -5.34 3.19 3.04
N VAL A 79 -6.19 4.15 2.69
CA VAL A 79 -5.85 5.57 2.68
C VAL A 79 -6.56 6.25 3.84
N TYR A 80 -5.81 6.97 4.68
CA TYR A 80 -6.38 7.70 5.80
C TYR A 80 -5.88 9.14 5.85
N PHE A 81 -6.72 10.01 6.42
CA PHE A 81 -6.43 11.40 6.67
C PHE A 81 -5.68 11.58 8.00
N THR A 82 -4.66 12.44 8.01
CA THR A 82 -3.80 12.70 9.18
C THR A 82 -3.50 14.19 9.33
N TYR A 83 -3.31 14.63 10.57
CA TYR A 83 -2.99 16.01 10.95
C TYR A 83 -3.93 17.09 10.37
N GLY A 84 -5.16 16.71 10.00
CA GLY A 84 -6.12 17.65 9.42
C GLY A 84 -5.78 18.16 8.02
N MET A 85 -4.75 17.64 7.35
CA MET A 85 -4.28 18.18 6.05
C MET A 85 -3.69 17.15 5.08
N TYR A 86 -3.22 15.99 5.54
CA TYR A 86 -2.47 15.05 4.72
C TYR A 86 -3.14 13.68 4.61
N TYR A 87 -2.76 12.91 3.59
CA TYR A 87 -3.18 11.53 3.42
C TYR A 87 -1.99 10.59 3.42
N CYS A 88 -2.14 9.43 4.05
CA CYS A 88 -1.18 8.35 3.99
C CYS A 88 -1.79 7.16 3.24
N MET A 89 -1.07 6.63 2.24
CA MET A 89 -1.50 5.51 1.43
C MET A 89 -0.78 4.23 1.84
N ASN A 90 -1.55 3.25 2.29
CA ASN A 90 -1.06 1.93 2.64
C ASN A 90 -1.68 0.89 1.69
N VAL A 91 -1.10 -0.30 1.67
CA VAL A 91 -1.67 -1.49 1.04
C VAL A 91 -1.79 -2.63 2.05
N SER A 92 -2.97 -3.24 2.16
CA SER A 92 -3.20 -4.39 3.04
C SER A 92 -2.36 -5.58 2.62
N CYS A 93 -1.89 -6.32 3.61
CA CYS A 93 -1.10 -7.53 3.49
C CYS A 93 -1.75 -8.63 4.35
N GLU A 94 -1.15 -9.81 4.38
CA GLU A 94 -1.65 -10.98 5.12
C GLU A 94 -3.00 -11.52 4.61
N PRO A 95 -3.41 -12.74 5.03
CA PRO A 95 -4.74 -13.25 4.75
C PRO A 95 -5.82 -12.44 5.46
N GLU A 96 -7.04 -12.48 4.91
CA GLU A 96 -8.21 -11.86 5.55
C GLU A 96 -8.37 -12.32 7.01
N GLY A 97 -8.70 -11.38 7.89
CA GLY A 97 -8.75 -11.56 9.34
C GLY A 97 -7.43 -11.27 10.06
N SER A 98 -6.30 -11.27 9.35
CA SER A 98 -4.99 -10.90 9.90
C SER A 98 -4.62 -9.47 9.54
N ALA A 99 -4.12 -8.70 10.50
CA ALA A 99 -3.70 -7.34 10.25
C ALA A 99 -2.25 -7.29 9.75
N GLY A 100 -2.03 -6.56 8.67
CA GLY A 100 -0.70 -6.18 8.20
C GLY A 100 -0.81 -5.21 7.03
N CYS A 101 0.09 -4.24 6.92
CA CYS A 101 0.09 -3.34 5.78
C CYS A 101 1.47 -2.74 5.49
N VAL A 102 1.59 -2.15 4.31
CA VAL A 102 2.77 -1.38 3.90
C VAL A 102 2.37 0.04 3.54
N LEU A 103 2.99 1.02 4.18
CA LEU A 103 2.91 2.43 3.83
C LEU A 103 3.86 2.73 2.67
N LEU A 104 3.38 3.45 1.66
CA LEU A 104 4.22 4.04 0.62
C LEU A 104 4.67 5.43 1.08
N ARG A 105 5.98 5.64 1.21
CA ARG A 105 6.54 6.87 1.79
C ARG A 105 7.11 7.81 0.76
N ALA A 106 7.77 7.28 -0.26
CA ALA A 106 8.34 8.09 -1.33
C ALA A 106 8.26 7.38 -2.68
N ILE A 107 8.08 8.20 -3.72
CA ILE A 107 8.01 7.81 -5.11
C ILE A 107 9.04 8.65 -5.88
N GLU A 108 9.86 8.02 -6.71
CA GLU A 108 10.66 8.70 -7.75
C GLU A 108 9.78 8.88 -9.00
N PRO A 109 9.42 10.13 -9.38
CA PRO A 109 8.54 10.37 -10.52
C PRO A 109 9.14 9.90 -11.84
N LEU A 110 8.33 9.27 -12.69
CA LEU A 110 8.73 8.80 -14.02
C LEU A 110 8.05 9.56 -15.16
N SER A 111 6.75 9.84 -15.03
CA SER A 111 5.97 10.51 -16.08
C SER A 111 4.64 11.02 -15.53
N GLY A 112 4.19 12.16 -16.08
CA GLY A 112 3.05 12.93 -15.56
C GLY A 112 3.43 13.74 -14.33
#